data_AF-A0A972REV7-F1
#
_entry.id   AF-A0A972REV7-F1
#
_cell.length_a   1.000
_cell.length_b   1.000
_cell.length_c   1.000
_cell.angle_alpha   90.00
_cell.angle_beta   90.00
_cell.angle_gamma   90.00
#
_symmetry.space_group_name_H-M   'P 1'
#
loop_
_entity.id
_entity.type
_entity.pdbx_description
1 polymer ?
#
loop_
_entity_poly.entity_id
_entity_poly.type
_entity_poly.pdbx_seq_one_letter_code
_entity_poly.pdbx_strand_id
1 'polypeptide(L)'
;MKRAFVVIVILIIFTPLDIFATVEYARQTGKSCGVCHIDRAGGGKLTKEGRAFRDELRLRGLYRPLSTTQKIVRLIIGYLHMMTAVVWFGAILYVHLLLKPAYAARGLPKGELLLGWGSMFVMAVTGTLLTIARIPSFKMLFHTRFGILLTIKIVLFLIMVISATIVTFVIGPKLKKKKMEAIKSQRQNLTLEELSQFDGKEGRPAYVAFKGRIYDVTGNRLWKGGAHMRKHLAGFDLTDAMRQAPHGEDKLLAMPEIGKLLESREKLKRPLYERVFYFFAYMNLVFVFLIIFVISLWRWW
;
A
#
# COMPACT_ATOMS: atom_id res chain seq x y z
N MET A 1 31.03 -17.16 7.25
CA MET A 1 29.68 -17.00 6.66
C MET A 1 29.61 -15.93 5.56
N LYS A 2 29.99 -14.67 5.77
CA LYS A 2 29.89 -13.61 4.74
C LYS A 2 30.70 -13.88 3.45
N ARG A 3 31.90 -14.47 3.55
CA ARG A 3 32.74 -14.80 2.39
C ARG A 3 32.21 -15.97 1.57
N ALA A 4 31.66 -16.99 2.22
CA ALA A 4 31.03 -18.12 1.54
C ALA A 4 29.78 -17.69 0.76
N PHE A 5 28.97 -16.78 1.31
CA PHE A 5 27.81 -16.22 0.61
C PHE A 5 28.22 -15.43 -0.64
N VAL A 6 29.26 -14.61 -0.56
CA VAL A 6 29.78 -13.83 -1.70
C VAL A 6 30.34 -14.76 -2.79
N VAL A 7 31.07 -15.81 -2.42
CA VAL A 7 31.60 -16.80 -3.37
C VAL A 7 30.48 -17.60 -4.05
N ILE A 8 29.44 -17.98 -3.31
CA ILE A 8 28.25 -18.66 -3.89
C ILE A 8 27.50 -17.73 -4.84
N VAL A 9 27.32 -16.46 -4.50
CA VAL A 9 26.67 -15.47 -5.37
C VAL A 9 27.49 -15.24 -6.65
N ILE A 10 28.82 -15.14 -6.55
CA ILE A 10 29.71 -15.01 -7.70
C ILE A 10 29.63 -16.27 -8.57
N LEU A 11 29.68 -17.48 -7.98
CA LEU A 11 29.56 -18.72 -8.73
C LEU A 11 28.22 -18.82 -9.49
N ILE A 12 27.11 -18.38 -8.91
CA ILE A 12 25.79 -18.37 -9.57
C ILE A 12 25.72 -17.32 -10.70
N ILE A 13 26.40 -16.18 -10.56
CA ILE A 13 26.42 -15.12 -11.59
C ILE A 13 27.29 -15.51 -12.79
N PHE A 14 28.37 -16.26 -12.56
CA PHE A 14 29.37 -16.60 -13.59
C PHE A 14 29.23 -18.02 -14.15
N THR A 15 28.31 -18.85 -13.66
CA THR A 15 27.96 -20.08 -14.37
C THR A 15 27.27 -19.72 -15.68
N PRO A 16 27.80 -20.12 -16.85
CA PRO A 16 27.08 -19.97 -18.10
C PRO A 16 25.85 -20.88 -18.01
N LEU A 17 24.69 -20.27 -17.82
CA LEU A 17 23.44 -20.94 -18.11
C LEU A 17 23.36 -21.00 -19.64
N ASP A 18 23.15 -22.18 -20.19
CA ASP A 18 22.73 -22.31 -21.57
C ASP A 18 21.40 -21.55 -21.72
N ILE A 19 21.49 -20.34 -22.29
CA ILE A 19 20.33 -19.52 -22.58
C ILE A 19 19.70 -20.12 -23.83
N PHE A 20 18.81 -21.10 -23.61
CA PHE A 20 17.88 -21.51 -24.65
C PHE A 20 17.03 -20.28 -25.01
N ALA A 21 17.14 -19.84 -26.27
CA ALA A 21 16.19 -18.91 -26.86
C ALA A 21 14.77 -19.43 -26.57
N THR A 22 13.84 -18.53 -26.19
CA THR A 22 12.49 -18.92 -25.76
C THR A 22 11.84 -19.86 -26.78
N VAL A 23 11.76 -21.14 -26.42
CA VAL A 23 11.45 -22.30 -27.28
C VAL A 23 10.02 -22.27 -27.84
N GLU A 24 9.19 -21.33 -27.38
CA GLU A 24 7.76 -21.30 -27.65
C GLU A 24 7.41 -21.20 -29.14
N TYR A 25 8.11 -20.36 -29.91
CA TYR A 25 7.86 -20.23 -31.36
C TYR A 25 8.42 -21.41 -32.17
N ALA A 26 9.59 -21.94 -31.80
CA ALA A 26 10.16 -23.13 -32.42
C ALA A 26 9.28 -24.36 -32.14
N ARG A 27 8.73 -24.46 -30.92
CA ARG A 27 7.82 -25.53 -30.50
C ARG A 27 6.45 -25.46 -31.17
N GLN A 28 5.90 -24.25 -31.36
CA GLN A 28 4.62 -24.07 -32.07
C GLN A 28 4.73 -24.38 -33.58
N THR A 29 5.88 -24.11 -34.19
CA THR A 29 6.09 -24.33 -35.63
C THR A 29 6.69 -25.70 -35.94
N GLY A 30 7.31 -26.37 -34.96
CA GLY A 30 8.08 -27.60 -35.15
C GLY A 30 9.36 -27.40 -35.98
N LYS A 31 9.78 -26.15 -36.20
CA LYS A 31 10.91 -25.80 -37.08
C LYS A 31 12.12 -25.35 -36.27
N SER A 32 13.31 -25.63 -36.79
CA SER A 32 14.57 -25.17 -36.18
C SER A 32 14.70 -23.64 -36.27
N CYS A 33 15.45 -23.04 -35.34
CA CYS A 33 15.68 -21.58 -35.30
C CYS A 33 16.22 -21.03 -36.63
N GLY A 34 17.05 -21.81 -37.33
CA GLY A 34 17.62 -21.47 -38.63
C GLY A 34 16.61 -21.29 -39.77
N VAL A 35 15.35 -21.71 -39.58
CA VAL A 35 14.28 -21.42 -40.55
C VAL A 35 13.85 -19.96 -40.47
N CYS A 36 13.78 -19.39 -39.27
CA CYS A 36 13.34 -18.01 -39.06
C CYS A 36 14.50 -17.01 -38.96
N HIS A 37 15.66 -17.47 -38.49
CA HIS A 37 16.84 -16.66 -38.22
C HIS A 37 18.00 -17.07 -39.12
N ILE A 38 18.77 -16.08 -39.59
CA ILE A 38 20.01 -16.35 -40.34
C ILE A 38 21.02 -17.06 -39.44
N ASP A 39 21.08 -16.67 -38.17
CA ASP A 39 21.83 -17.40 -37.15
C ASP A 39 21.07 -18.66 -36.72
N ARG A 40 21.72 -19.82 -36.84
CA ARG A 40 21.15 -21.10 -36.44
C ARG A 40 21.01 -21.24 -34.92
N ALA A 41 21.77 -20.48 -34.13
CA ALA A 41 21.59 -20.36 -32.69
C ALA A 41 20.31 -19.55 -32.31
N GLY A 42 19.70 -18.85 -33.29
CA GLY A 42 18.54 -18.00 -33.10
C GLY A 42 18.91 -16.55 -32.79
N GLY A 43 17.93 -15.65 -32.92
CA GLY A 43 18.18 -14.21 -32.79
C GLY A 43 18.79 -13.58 -34.06
N GLY A 44 19.10 -12.28 -34.02
CA GLY A 44 19.66 -11.58 -35.17
C GLY A 44 18.72 -11.37 -36.36
N LYS A 45 19.28 -11.24 -37.56
CA LYS A 45 18.55 -10.91 -38.80
C LYS A 45 17.67 -12.09 -39.23
N LEU A 46 16.42 -11.81 -39.60
CA LEU A 46 15.46 -12.82 -40.05
C LEU A 46 15.76 -13.29 -41.48
N THR A 47 15.46 -14.55 -41.79
CA THR A 47 15.41 -15.09 -43.16
C THR A 47 14.21 -14.51 -43.94
N LYS A 48 14.02 -14.90 -45.20
CA LYS A 48 12.85 -14.47 -45.98
C LYS A 48 11.56 -15.02 -45.36
N GLU A 49 11.59 -16.28 -44.96
CA GLU A 49 10.52 -17.02 -44.28
C GLU A 49 10.21 -16.37 -42.93
N GLY A 50 11.23 -16.05 -42.12
CA GLY A 50 11.06 -15.38 -40.84
C GLY A 50 10.45 -13.99 -40.96
N ARG A 51 10.81 -13.23 -42.01
CA ARG A 51 10.18 -11.93 -42.30
C ARG A 51 8.72 -12.09 -42.71
N ALA A 52 8.42 -13.03 -43.60
CA ALA A 52 7.05 -13.31 -44.03
C ALA A 52 6.15 -13.68 -42.84
N PHE A 53 6.63 -14.57 -41.96
CA PHE A 53 5.90 -14.96 -40.75
C PHE A 53 5.66 -13.78 -39.80
N ARG A 54 6.68 -12.93 -39.57
CA ARG A 54 6.54 -11.73 -38.74
C ARG A 54 5.52 -10.75 -39.34
N ASP A 55 5.54 -10.56 -40.65
CA ASP A 55 4.64 -9.64 -41.34
C ASP A 55 3.19 -10.17 -41.32
N GLU A 56 3.01 -11.50 -41.40
CA GLU A 56 1.72 -12.15 -41.15
C GLU A 56 1.21 -11.90 -39.73
N LEU A 57 2.05 -12.05 -38.70
CA LEU A 57 1.67 -11.72 -37.32
C LEU A 57 1.27 -10.25 -37.17
N ARG A 58 1.93 -9.34 -37.90
CA ARG A 58 1.56 -7.93 -37.93
C ARG A 58 0.16 -7.74 -38.52
N LEU A 59 -0.13 -8.37 -39.67
CA LEU A 59 -1.43 -8.30 -40.33
C LEU A 59 -2.55 -8.89 -39.48
N ARG A 60 -2.26 -9.98 -38.73
CA ARG A 60 -3.20 -10.59 -37.78
C ARG A 60 -3.39 -9.77 -36.48
N GLY A 61 -2.70 -8.64 -36.32
CA GLY A 61 -2.76 -7.82 -35.12
C GLY A 61 -2.12 -8.48 -33.89
N LEU A 62 -1.21 -9.44 -34.11
CA LEU A 62 -0.49 -10.20 -33.10
C LEU A 62 0.94 -9.68 -32.85
N TYR A 63 1.42 -8.76 -33.69
CA TYR A 63 2.74 -8.16 -33.54
C TYR A 63 2.72 -6.67 -33.94
N ARG A 64 3.39 -5.82 -33.14
CA ARG A 64 3.59 -4.40 -33.44
C ARG A 64 5.09 -4.11 -33.52
N PRO A 65 5.64 -3.79 -34.71
CA PRO A 65 7.02 -3.34 -34.80
C PRO A 65 7.14 -1.95 -34.14
N LEU A 66 8.19 -1.75 -33.36
CA LEU A 66 8.51 -0.47 -32.73
C LEU A 66 9.77 0.13 -33.35
N SER A 67 9.79 1.43 -33.58
CA SER A 67 10.99 2.18 -33.96
C SER A 67 12.03 2.16 -32.82
N THR A 68 13.28 2.48 -33.13
CA THR A 68 14.34 2.57 -32.12
C THR A 68 13.96 3.55 -31.00
N THR A 69 13.43 4.72 -31.36
CA THR A 69 12.93 5.73 -30.40
C THR A 69 11.82 5.17 -29.51
N GLN A 70 10.84 4.47 -30.09
CA GLN A 70 9.75 3.85 -29.32
C GLN A 70 10.25 2.76 -28.37
N LYS A 71 11.29 2.01 -28.74
CA LYS A 71 11.94 1.03 -27.84
C LYS A 71 12.60 1.72 -26.65
N ILE A 72 13.30 2.83 -26.88
CA ILE A 72 13.93 3.64 -25.82
C ILE A 72 12.87 4.21 -24.88
N VAL A 73 11.83 4.83 -25.43
CA VAL A 73 10.70 5.37 -24.64
C VAL A 73 10.04 4.26 -23.82
N ARG A 74 9.78 3.09 -24.42
CA ARG A 74 9.22 1.94 -23.71
C ARG A 74 10.12 1.45 -22.58
N LEU A 75 11.45 1.48 -22.76
CA LEU A 75 12.41 1.13 -21.71
C LEU A 75 12.33 2.12 -20.54
N ILE A 76 12.30 3.42 -20.81
CA ILE A 76 12.20 4.47 -19.79
C ILE A 76 10.90 4.32 -18.99
N ILE A 77 9.76 4.18 -19.69
CA ILE A 77 8.45 3.98 -19.05
C ILE A 77 8.45 2.67 -18.25
N GLY A 78 9.05 1.61 -18.79
CA GLY A 78 9.17 0.30 -18.12
C GLY A 78 9.97 0.38 -16.83
N TYR A 79 11.10 1.10 -16.86
CA TYR A 79 11.93 1.35 -15.69
C TYR A 79 11.16 2.14 -14.62
N LEU A 80 10.50 3.24 -15.02
CA LEU A 80 9.67 4.04 -14.12
C LEU A 80 8.55 3.20 -13.50
N HIS A 81 7.83 2.42 -14.31
CA HIS A 81 6.77 1.52 -13.83
C HIS A 81 7.29 0.53 -12.78
N MET A 82 8.44 -0.10 -13.04
CA MET A 82 9.02 -1.08 -12.11
C MET A 82 9.48 -0.41 -10.80
N MET A 83 10.14 0.74 -10.89
CA MET A 83 10.57 1.50 -9.72
C MET A 83 9.36 1.92 -8.87
N THR A 84 8.31 2.46 -9.51
CA THR A 84 7.07 2.82 -8.82
C THR A 84 6.39 1.60 -8.20
N ALA A 85 6.38 0.45 -8.87
CA ALA A 85 5.80 -0.78 -8.33
C ALA A 85 6.50 -1.23 -7.04
N VAL A 86 7.84 -1.15 -6.99
CA VAL A 86 8.63 -1.46 -5.79
C VAL A 86 8.31 -0.51 -4.64
N VAL A 87 8.29 0.80 -4.91
CA VAL A 87 7.94 1.83 -3.91
C VAL A 87 6.53 1.62 -3.39
N TRP A 88 5.57 1.40 -4.28
CA TRP A 88 4.16 1.22 -3.95
C TRP A 88 3.92 -0.07 -3.14
N PHE A 89 4.53 -1.19 -3.54
CA PHE A 89 4.49 -2.43 -2.77
C PHE A 89 5.08 -2.24 -1.36
N GLY A 90 6.24 -1.58 -1.28
CA GLY A 90 6.89 -1.23 -0.02
C GLY A 90 6.01 -0.37 0.87
N ALA A 91 5.35 0.66 0.33
CA ALA A 91 4.44 1.53 1.07
C ALA A 91 3.22 0.76 1.62
N ILE A 92 2.65 -0.16 0.83
CA ILE A 92 1.56 -1.02 1.30
C ILE A 92 2.04 -1.89 2.47
N LEU A 93 3.18 -2.57 2.35
CA LEU A 93 3.72 -3.37 3.45
C LEU A 93 4.05 -2.52 4.68
N TYR A 94 4.69 -1.37 4.49
CA TYR A 94 5.06 -0.42 5.55
C TYR A 94 3.82 -0.03 6.38
N VAL A 95 2.75 0.38 5.71
CA VAL A 95 1.48 0.76 6.37
C VAL A 95 0.88 -0.40 7.16
N HIS A 96 0.89 -1.62 6.61
CA HIS A 96 0.19 -2.77 7.21
C HIS A 96 1.00 -3.49 8.28
N LEU A 97 2.34 -3.49 8.19
CA LEU A 97 3.23 -4.16 9.13
C LEU A 97 3.68 -3.22 10.26
N LEU A 98 4.05 -1.98 9.95
CA LEU A 98 4.65 -1.06 10.91
C LEU A 98 3.65 -0.07 11.50
N LEU A 99 2.74 0.49 10.68
CA LEU A 99 1.80 1.50 11.17
C LEU A 99 0.50 0.92 11.76
N LYS A 100 0.34 -0.41 11.82
CA LYS A 100 -0.92 -1.08 12.20
C LYS A 100 -1.59 -0.55 13.48
N PRO A 101 -0.89 -0.30 14.60
CA PRO A 101 -1.50 0.27 15.80
C PRO A 101 -1.77 1.78 15.65
N ALA A 102 -0.87 2.50 14.97
CA ALA A 102 -0.90 3.95 14.86
C ALA A 102 -1.99 4.46 13.91
N TYR A 103 -2.14 3.87 12.71
CA TYR A 103 -3.14 4.33 11.74
C TYR A 103 -4.57 3.91 12.12
N ALA A 104 -4.73 2.85 12.91
CA ALA A 104 -6.03 2.48 13.47
C ALA A 104 -6.53 3.50 14.51
N ALA A 105 -5.62 4.09 15.28
CA ALA A 105 -5.95 5.10 16.27
C ALA A 105 -6.07 6.52 15.65
N ARG A 106 -5.21 6.87 14.69
CA ARG A 106 -5.02 8.27 14.23
C ARG A 106 -5.32 8.49 12.74
N GLY A 107 -5.65 7.43 11.99
CA GLY A 107 -5.73 7.47 10.53
C GLY A 107 -4.36 7.45 9.86
N LEU A 108 -4.33 7.36 8.53
CA LEU A 108 -3.08 7.36 7.77
C LEU A 108 -2.47 8.77 7.71
N PRO A 109 -1.15 8.92 7.94
CA PRO A 109 -0.45 10.18 7.73
C PRO A 109 -0.62 10.69 6.30
N LYS A 110 -0.69 12.02 6.13
CA LYS A 110 -0.86 12.65 4.80
C LYS A 110 0.26 12.26 3.82
N GLY A 111 1.49 12.13 4.31
CA GLY A 111 2.65 11.74 3.49
C GLY A 111 2.51 10.34 2.89
N GLU A 112 2.13 9.36 3.71
CA GLU A 112 1.87 7.98 3.26
C GLU A 112 0.71 7.92 2.27
N LEU A 113 -0.34 8.70 2.52
CA LEU A 113 -1.48 8.78 1.63
C LEU A 113 -1.09 9.39 0.27
N LEU A 114 -0.29 10.45 0.28
CA LEU A 114 0.22 11.09 -0.94
C LEU A 114 1.11 10.14 -1.73
N LEU A 115 2.02 9.42 -1.06
CA LEU A 115 2.88 8.42 -1.67
C LEU A 115 2.05 7.30 -2.30
N GLY A 116 1.04 6.80 -1.58
CA GLY A 116 0.13 5.76 -2.06
C GLY A 116 -0.65 6.16 -3.31
N TRP A 117 -1.30 7.32 -3.31
CA TRP A 117 -2.06 7.80 -4.46
C TRP A 117 -1.19 8.21 -5.64
N GLY A 118 -0.07 8.90 -5.37
CA GLY A 118 0.88 9.30 -6.41
C GLY A 118 1.45 8.09 -7.13
N SER A 119 1.84 7.05 -6.39
CA SER A 119 2.34 5.82 -6.99
C SER A 119 1.26 5.03 -7.74
N MET A 120 0.02 4.93 -7.23
CA MET A 120 -1.09 4.31 -7.97
C MET A 120 -1.36 5.03 -9.30
N PHE A 121 -1.34 6.36 -9.32
CA PHE A 121 -1.52 7.15 -10.54
C PHE A 121 -0.41 6.88 -11.56
N VAL A 122 0.85 6.94 -11.12
CA VAL A 122 2.00 6.65 -12.00
C VAL A 122 1.92 5.22 -12.53
N MET A 123 1.55 4.24 -11.70
CA MET A 123 1.35 2.84 -12.10
C MET A 123 0.26 2.69 -13.17
N ALA A 124 -0.87 3.38 -13.01
CA ALA A 124 -1.97 3.35 -13.98
C ALA A 124 -1.55 3.94 -15.33
N VAL A 125 -0.93 5.12 -15.33
CA VAL A 125 -0.46 5.80 -16.55
C VAL A 125 0.60 4.97 -17.26
N THR A 126 1.68 4.62 -16.55
CA THR A 126 2.80 3.87 -17.14
C THR A 126 2.37 2.46 -17.58
N GLY A 127 1.52 1.79 -16.81
CA GLY A 127 0.96 0.49 -17.16
C GLY A 127 0.09 0.53 -18.41
N THR A 128 -0.70 1.59 -18.60
CA THR A 128 -1.50 1.82 -19.80
C THR A 128 -0.60 2.03 -21.02
N LEU A 129 0.42 2.89 -20.91
CA LEU A 129 1.37 3.14 -22.00
C LEU A 129 2.14 1.88 -22.40
N LEU A 130 2.59 1.08 -21.43
CA LEU A 130 3.25 -0.21 -21.69
C LEU A 130 2.30 -1.22 -22.34
N THR A 131 1.03 -1.23 -21.93
CA THR A 131 0.00 -2.09 -22.52
C THR A 131 -0.25 -1.71 -23.98
N ILE A 132 -0.41 -0.41 -24.28
CA ILE A 132 -0.55 0.10 -25.65
C ILE A 132 0.69 -0.24 -26.49
N ALA A 133 1.89 -0.14 -25.93
CA ALA A 133 3.12 -0.49 -26.65
C ALA A 133 3.25 -2.00 -26.93
N ARG A 134 2.58 -2.85 -26.14
CA ARG A 134 2.71 -4.32 -26.21
C ARG A 134 1.55 -5.01 -26.94
N ILE A 135 0.32 -4.54 -26.76
CA ILE A 135 -0.92 -5.14 -27.26
C ILE A 135 -1.37 -4.39 -28.52
N PRO A 136 -1.33 -5.00 -29.72
CA PRO A 136 -1.69 -4.33 -30.96
C PRO A 136 -3.20 -4.25 -31.19
N SER A 137 -3.96 -5.19 -30.62
CA SER A 137 -5.40 -5.39 -30.87
C SER A 137 -6.11 -5.95 -29.64
N PHE A 138 -7.42 -5.69 -29.51
CA PHE A 138 -8.25 -6.24 -28.43
C PHE A 138 -8.32 -7.77 -28.46
N LYS A 139 -8.26 -8.39 -29.65
CA LYS A 139 -8.25 -9.84 -29.79
C LYS A 139 -7.10 -10.48 -28.99
N MET A 140 -5.94 -9.83 -28.94
CA MET A 140 -4.81 -10.34 -28.17
C MET A 140 -5.08 -10.40 -26.67
N LEU A 141 -5.88 -9.48 -26.12
CA LEU A 141 -6.19 -9.45 -24.68
C LEU A 141 -6.95 -10.69 -24.23
N PHE A 142 -7.86 -11.21 -25.05
CA PHE A 142 -8.75 -12.30 -24.64
C PHE A 142 -8.34 -13.67 -25.19
N HIS A 143 -7.53 -13.73 -26.26
CA HIS A 143 -7.18 -14.98 -26.92
C HIS A 143 -5.71 -15.39 -26.75
N THR A 144 -4.88 -14.59 -26.09
CA THR A 144 -3.50 -14.98 -25.78
C THR A 144 -3.30 -15.11 -24.28
N ARG A 145 -2.45 -16.05 -23.86
CA ARG A 145 -2.10 -16.24 -22.44
C ARG A 145 -1.62 -14.95 -21.79
N PHE A 146 -0.72 -14.24 -22.47
CA PHE A 146 -0.21 -12.95 -22.01
C PHE A 146 -1.34 -11.93 -21.80
N GLY A 147 -2.25 -11.82 -22.77
CA GLY A 147 -3.40 -10.93 -22.70
C GLY A 147 -4.35 -11.28 -21.56
N ILE A 148 -4.65 -12.56 -21.35
CA ILE A 148 -5.55 -13.03 -20.29
C ILE A 148 -4.96 -12.67 -18.93
N LEU A 149 -3.68 -13.01 -18.69
CA LEU A 149 -2.98 -12.67 -17.44
C LEU A 149 -2.89 -11.15 -17.23
N LEU A 150 -2.64 -10.37 -18.30
CA LEU A 150 -2.68 -8.92 -18.25
C LEU A 150 -4.07 -8.40 -17.87
N THR A 151 -5.13 -8.98 -18.43
CA THR A 151 -6.52 -8.60 -18.15
C THR A 151 -6.88 -8.89 -16.70
N ILE A 152 -6.55 -10.08 -16.20
CA ILE A 152 -6.71 -10.43 -14.78
C ILE A 152 -5.96 -9.42 -13.90
N LYS A 153 -4.71 -9.09 -14.22
CA LYS A 153 -3.91 -8.10 -13.48
C LYS A 153 -4.59 -6.72 -13.45
N ILE A 154 -5.11 -6.26 -14.59
CA ILE A 154 -5.80 -4.97 -14.70
C ILE A 154 -7.06 -4.98 -13.83
N VAL A 155 -7.86 -6.05 -13.87
CA VAL A 155 -9.09 -6.18 -13.05
C VAL A 155 -8.75 -6.15 -11.56
N LEU A 156 -7.75 -6.94 -11.11
CA LEU A 156 -7.32 -6.94 -9.71
C LEU A 156 -6.83 -5.55 -9.26
N PHE A 157 -6.06 -4.87 -10.12
CA PHE A 157 -5.58 -3.51 -9.85
C PHE A 157 -6.75 -2.52 -9.72
N LEU A 158 -7.74 -2.58 -10.62
CA LEU A 158 -8.91 -1.70 -10.58
C LEU A 158 -9.75 -1.92 -9.32
N ILE A 159 -10.01 -3.17 -8.93
CA ILE A 159 -10.75 -3.50 -7.70
C ILE A 159 -10.05 -2.88 -6.48
N MET A 160 -8.73 -3.01 -6.42
CA MET A 160 -7.92 -2.51 -5.32
C MET A 160 -7.81 -0.96 -5.32
N VAL A 161 -7.79 -0.30 -6.48
CA VAL A 161 -7.85 1.17 -6.55
C VAL A 161 -9.24 1.68 -6.12
N ILE A 162 -10.31 1.03 -6.56
CA ILE A 162 -11.70 1.38 -6.18
C ILE A 162 -11.89 1.20 -4.67
N SER A 163 -11.47 0.06 -4.10
CA SER A 163 -11.56 -0.16 -2.67
C SER A 163 -10.72 0.86 -1.88
N ALA A 164 -9.50 1.20 -2.34
CA ALA A 164 -8.67 2.22 -1.71
C ALA A 164 -9.31 3.61 -1.77
N THR A 165 -10.00 3.94 -2.87
CA THR A 165 -10.81 5.16 -3.03
C THR A 165 -11.91 5.21 -1.97
N ILE A 166 -12.70 4.12 -1.87
CA ILE A 166 -13.78 4.00 -0.90
C ILE A 166 -13.25 4.15 0.53
N VAL A 167 -12.14 3.47 0.84
CA VAL A 167 -11.53 3.53 2.17
C VAL A 167 -11.06 4.94 2.50
N THR A 168 -10.36 5.59 1.57
CA THR A 168 -9.74 6.89 1.81
C THR A 168 -10.76 8.02 1.87
N PHE A 169 -11.70 8.07 0.93
CA PHE A 169 -12.58 9.22 0.74
C PHE A 169 -13.97 9.05 1.33
N VAL A 170 -14.43 7.81 1.53
CA VAL A 170 -15.77 7.54 2.08
C VAL A 170 -15.69 7.02 3.51
N ILE A 171 -14.94 5.93 3.73
CA ILE A 171 -14.88 5.28 5.04
C ILE A 171 -14.09 6.16 6.01
N GLY A 172 -12.86 6.56 5.68
CA GLY A 172 -11.98 7.34 6.56
C GLY A 172 -12.64 8.59 7.16
N PRO A 173 -13.25 9.49 6.36
CA PRO A 173 -13.95 10.66 6.87
C PRO A 173 -15.17 10.31 7.72
N LYS A 174 -15.95 9.29 7.32
CA LYS A 174 -17.10 8.80 8.12
C LYS A 174 -16.65 8.24 9.47
N LEU A 175 -15.52 7.52 9.51
CA LEU A 175 -14.91 7.02 10.74
C LEU A 175 -14.53 8.18 11.66
N LYS A 176 -13.84 9.18 11.12
CA LYS A 176 -13.41 10.35 11.88
C LYS A 176 -14.61 11.10 12.46
N LYS A 177 -15.67 11.28 11.65
CA LYS A 177 -16.92 11.92 12.08
C LYS A 177 -17.62 11.12 13.18
N LYS A 178 -17.85 9.82 13.00
CA LYS A 178 -18.46 8.95 14.03
C LYS A 178 -17.64 8.89 15.30
N LYS A 179 -16.31 8.88 15.20
CA LYS A 179 -15.42 8.95 16.35
C LYS A 179 -15.58 10.28 17.08
N MET A 180 -15.61 11.42 16.38
CA MET A 180 -15.89 12.71 17.01
C MET A 180 -17.30 12.81 17.61
N GLU A 181 -18.30 12.21 16.98
CA GLU A 181 -19.67 12.14 17.51
C GLU A 181 -19.73 11.27 18.77
N ALA A 182 -19.07 10.11 18.76
CA ALA A 182 -18.92 9.25 19.94
C ALA A 182 -18.18 9.98 21.06
N ILE A 183 -17.08 10.67 20.77
CA ILE A 183 -16.34 11.51 21.73
C ILE A 183 -17.22 12.63 22.29
N LYS A 184 -17.97 13.34 21.43
CA LYS A 184 -18.87 14.42 21.84
C LYS A 184 -20.05 13.89 22.67
N SER A 185 -20.48 12.67 22.39
CA SER A 185 -21.54 11.94 23.11
C SER A 185 -21.02 11.28 24.41
N GLN A 186 -19.75 10.87 24.47
CA GLN A 186 -19.05 10.26 25.61
C GLN A 186 -18.56 11.30 26.62
N ARG A 187 -19.31 12.39 26.78
CA ARG A 187 -19.22 13.29 27.95
C ARG A 187 -19.53 12.59 29.29
N GLN A 188 -19.46 11.26 29.38
CA GLN A 188 -19.86 10.56 30.59
C GLN A 188 -18.94 9.43 31.04
N ASN A 189 -18.25 8.66 30.19
CA ASN A 189 -17.33 7.61 30.67
C ASN A 189 -16.27 7.21 29.61
N LEU A 190 -14.99 7.09 30.00
CA LEU A 190 -13.89 6.63 29.13
C LEU A 190 -13.03 5.56 29.84
N THR A 191 -12.43 4.63 29.10
CA THR A 191 -11.34 3.79 29.63
C THR A 191 -10.00 4.53 29.62
N LEU A 192 -8.97 3.97 30.27
CA LEU A 192 -7.62 4.56 30.25
C LEU A 192 -7.04 4.64 28.82
N GLU A 193 -7.31 3.64 27.98
CA GLU A 193 -6.87 3.62 26.58
C GLU A 193 -7.57 4.70 25.74
N GLU A 194 -8.86 4.92 25.97
CA GLU A 194 -9.62 5.99 25.29
C GLU A 194 -9.15 7.36 25.77
N LEU A 195 -8.92 7.52 27.09
CA LEU A 195 -8.39 8.74 27.68
C LEU A 195 -7.05 9.14 27.04
N SER A 196 -6.17 8.18 26.75
CA SER A 196 -4.86 8.42 26.11
C SER A 196 -4.91 9.12 24.75
N GLN A 197 -6.09 9.15 24.10
CA GLN A 197 -6.28 9.82 22.82
C GLN A 197 -6.55 11.33 22.96
N PHE A 198 -6.84 11.80 24.17
CA PHE A 198 -7.14 13.20 24.51
C PHE A 198 -5.91 13.89 25.10
N ASP A 199 -4.85 13.90 24.31
CA ASP A 199 -3.50 14.33 24.71
C ASP A 199 -3.22 15.81 24.46
N GLY A 200 -4.18 16.62 24.02
CA GLY A 200 -3.98 18.05 23.77
C GLY A 200 -3.07 18.42 22.60
N LYS A 201 -2.61 17.44 21.79
CA LYS A 201 -1.68 17.67 20.67
C LYS A 201 -2.41 17.76 19.34
N GLU A 202 -1.81 18.48 18.38
CA GLU A 202 -2.34 18.62 17.01
C GLU A 202 -3.80 19.11 16.96
N GLY A 203 -4.19 19.96 17.90
CA GLY A 203 -5.55 20.52 18.00
C GLY A 203 -6.59 19.60 18.64
N ARG A 204 -6.18 18.46 19.21
CA ARG A 204 -7.06 17.60 20.01
C ARG A 204 -7.38 18.21 21.38
N PRO A 205 -8.52 17.87 22.01
CA PRO A 205 -8.78 18.17 23.41
C PRO A 205 -7.73 17.53 24.34
N ALA A 206 -7.52 18.14 25.50
CA ALA A 206 -6.61 17.67 26.55
C ALA A 206 -7.43 17.28 27.79
N TYR A 207 -7.49 15.99 28.11
CA TYR A 207 -8.24 15.46 29.26
C TYR A 207 -7.30 14.77 30.26
N VAL A 208 -7.65 14.76 31.54
CA VAL A 208 -6.91 14.06 32.59
C VAL A 208 -7.88 13.32 33.51
N ALA A 209 -7.48 12.16 34.01
CA ALA A 209 -8.24 11.47 35.05
C ALA A 209 -7.68 11.79 36.44
N PHE A 210 -8.58 11.91 37.41
CA PHE A 210 -8.25 12.09 38.83
C PHE A 210 -9.36 11.49 39.70
N LYS A 211 -8.98 10.56 40.59
CA LYS A 211 -9.89 9.83 41.49
C LYS A 211 -11.10 9.23 40.74
N GLY A 212 -10.84 8.62 39.58
CA GLY A 212 -11.88 7.98 38.76
C GLY A 212 -12.81 8.93 38.00
N ARG A 213 -12.54 10.25 37.99
CA ARG A 213 -13.27 11.26 37.21
C ARG A 213 -12.37 11.87 36.15
N ILE A 214 -12.96 12.33 35.05
CA ILE A 214 -12.25 12.89 33.89
C ILE A 214 -12.55 14.38 33.78
N TYR A 215 -11.50 15.18 33.65
CA TYR A 215 -11.56 16.64 33.62
C TYR A 215 -11.03 17.18 32.29
N ASP A 216 -11.72 18.19 31.75
CA ASP A 216 -11.30 18.90 30.54
C ASP A 216 -10.32 20.03 30.87
N VAL A 217 -9.06 19.88 30.47
CA VAL A 217 -8.00 20.88 30.67
C VAL A 217 -7.62 21.61 29.37
N THR A 218 -8.38 21.43 28.28
CA THR A 218 -8.07 21.95 26.94
C THR A 218 -7.87 23.46 26.89
N GLY A 219 -8.71 24.22 27.61
CA GLY A 219 -8.68 25.68 27.65
C GLY A 219 -7.63 26.28 28.59
N ASN A 220 -6.94 25.46 29.38
CA ASN A 220 -6.05 25.96 30.44
C ASN A 220 -4.66 26.30 29.89
N ARG A 221 -4.20 27.53 30.13
CA ARG A 221 -2.85 28.00 29.72
C ARG A 221 -1.71 27.12 30.23
N LEU A 222 -1.85 26.51 31.41
CA LEU A 222 -0.84 25.65 32.02
C LEU A 222 -0.80 24.24 31.42
N TRP A 223 -1.74 23.91 30.53
CA TRP A 223 -1.86 22.62 29.84
C TRP A 223 -1.67 22.77 28.32
N LYS A 224 -1.10 23.89 27.86
CA LYS A 224 -0.91 24.18 26.43
C LYS A 224 -0.11 23.06 25.75
N GLY A 225 -0.66 22.52 24.67
CA GLY A 225 -0.06 21.38 23.94
C GLY A 225 -0.16 20.05 24.69
N GLY A 226 -1.04 19.96 25.69
CA GLY A 226 -1.29 18.74 26.47
C GLY A 226 -0.22 18.39 27.48
N ALA A 227 0.63 19.36 27.84
CA ALA A 227 1.68 19.18 28.82
C ALA A 227 1.55 20.21 29.94
N HIS A 228 1.64 19.73 31.18
CA HIS A 228 1.70 20.56 32.37
C HIS A 228 3.10 20.54 32.97
N MET A 229 3.71 21.72 33.05
CA MET A 229 5.08 21.93 33.56
C MET A 229 6.14 21.02 32.91
N ARG A 230 5.90 20.56 31.68
CA ARG A 230 6.72 19.56 30.95
C ARG A 230 6.93 18.22 31.68
N LYS A 231 6.20 17.97 32.77
CA LYS A 231 6.32 16.76 33.61
C LYS A 231 5.10 15.86 33.53
N HIS A 232 3.91 16.46 33.38
CA HIS A 232 2.66 15.70 33.34
C HIS A 232 2.00 15.88 31.98
N LEU A 233 1.41 14.80 31.47
CA LEU A 233 0.80 14.76 30.16
C LEU A 233 -0.71 14.56 30.28
N ALA A 234 -1.45 15.21 29.40
CA ALA A 234 -2.86 14.89 29.18
C ALA A 234 -2.98 13.49 28.58
N GLY A 235 -4.14 12.86 28.82
CA GLY A 235 -4.44 11.49 28.42
C GLY A 235 -4.08 10.42 29.46
N PHE A 236 -3.77 10.81 30.70
CA PHE A 236 -3.38 9.90 31.78
C PHE A 236 -4.22 10.12 33.03
N ASP A 237 -4.24 9.09 33.89
CA ASP A 237 -4.66 9.24 35.28
C ASP A 237 -3.52 9.86 36.09
N LEU A 238 -3.81 11.02 36.68
CA LEU A 238 -2.86 11.82 37.45
C LEU A 238 -3.15 11.78 38.96
N THR A 239 -3.96 10.82 39.42
CA THR A 239 -4.30 10.64 40.85
C THR A 239 -3.06 10.56 41.72
N ASP A 240 -2.09 9.73 41.36
CA ASP A 240 -0.85 9.61 42.12
C ASP A 240 0.09 10.81 41.91
N ALA A 241 0.11 11.37 40.70
CA ALA A 241 0.93 12.53 40.36
C ALA A 241 0.53 13.79 41.14
N MET A 242 -0.77 13.94 41.47
CA MET A 242 -1.29 15.06 42.25
C MET A 242 -0.68 15.14 43.67
N ARG A 243 -0.26 14.01 44.26
CA ARG A 243 0.38 13.99 45.58
C ARG A 243 1.71 14.74 45.63
N GLN A 244 2.35 14.92 44.47
CA GLN A 244 3.65 15.57 44.33
C GLN A 244 3.52 17.00 43.78
N ALA A 245 2.29 17.50 43.59
CA ALA A 245 2.04 18.80 43.00
C ALA A 245 2.30 19.92 44.03
N PRO A 246 2.82 21.09 43.59
CA PRO A 246 2.98 22.27 44.46
C PRO A 246 1.65 23.01 44.74
N HIS A 247 0.51 22.37 44.49
CA HIS A 247 -0.83 22.92 44.65
C HIS A 247 -1.81 21.82 45.07
N GLY A 248 -2.93 22.21 45.67
CA GLY A 248 -4.02 21.29 46.02
C GLY A 248 -4.83 20.81 44.81
N GLU A 249 -5.69 19.81 45.05
CA GLU A 249 -6.59 19.23 44.04
C GLU A 249 -7.66 20.23 43.54
N ASP A 250 -7.93 21.29 44.28
CA ASP A 250 -8.91 22.35 43.95
C ASP A 250 -8.70 22.93 42.55
N LYS A 251 -7.43 23.05 42.12
CA LYS A 251 -7.09 23.56 40.78
C LYS A 251 -7.59 22.64 39.67
N LEU A 252 -7.63 21.34 39.92
CA LEU A 252 -8.14 20.36 38.97
C LEU A 252 -9.67 20.21 39.09
N LEU A 253 -10.20 20.21 40.32
CA LEU A 253 -11.64 20.15 40.57
C LEU A 253 -12.40 21.37 40.02
N ALA A 254 -11.73 22.51 39.86
CA ALA A 254 -12.29 23.69 39.20
C ALA A 254 -12.42 23.54 37.67
N MET A 255 -11.83 22.49 37.08
CA MET A 255 -11.96 22.21 35.64
C MET A 255 -13.29 21.50 35.35
N PRO A 256 -13.85 21.62 34.13
CA PRO A 256 -15.09 20.93 33.78
C PRO A 256 -14.93 19.40 33.89
N GLU A 257 -15.74 18.76 34.74
CA GLU A 257 -15.88 17.31 34.76
C GLU A 257 -16.68 16.85 33.53
N ILE A 258 -16.14 15.87 32.81
CA ILE A 258 -16.69 15.37 31.54
C ILE A 258 -16.92 13.86 31.55
N GLY A 259 -16.86 13.21 32.71
CA GLY A 259 -17.20 11.78 32.85
C GLY A 259 -16.38 11.03 33.90
N LYS A 260 -16.55 9.70 33.94
CA LYS A 260 -15.80 8.80 34.83
C LYS A 260 -14.81 7.93 34.07
N LEU A 261 -13.76 7.52 34.77
CA LEU A 261 -12.81 6.54 34.28
C LEU A 261 -13.37 5.13 34.54
N LEU A 262 -13.53 4.34 33.48
CA LEU A 262 -14.00 2.96 33.56
C LEU A 262 -12.83 2.01 33.83
N GLU A 263 -13.01 1.07 34.77
CA GLU A 263 -12.08 -0.05 34.93
C GLU A 263 -12.15 -0.96 33.69
N SER A 264 -10.98 -1.40 33.23
CA SER A 264 -10.70 -2.00 31.91
C SER A 264 -11.40 -3.33 31.57
N ARG A 265 -12.40 -3.78 32.34
CA ARG A 265 -13.00 -5.12 32.17
C ARG A 265 -14.09 -5.25 31.12
N GLU A 266 -14.66 -4.17 30.62
CA GLU A 266 -15.51 -4.28 29.42
C GLU A 266 -14.65 -4.10 28.17
N LYS A 267 -14.21 -5.23 27.59
CA LYS A 267 -13.78 -5.27 26.18
C LYS A 267 -14.98 -4.89 25.32
N LEU A 268 -15.23 -3.59 25.17
CA LEU A 268 -16.15 -3.06 24.18
C LEU A 268 -15.76 -3.67 22.84
N LYS A 269 -16.66 -4.51 22.31
CA LYS A 269 -16.51 -5.15 21.00
C LYS A 269 -16.09 -4.08 20.01
N ARG A 270 -14.94 -4.25 19.34
CA ARG A 270 -14.44 -3.29 18.34
C ARG A 270 -15.61 -2.85 17.45
N PRO A 271 -15.85 -1.54 17.31
CA PRO A 271 -17.02 -1.05 16.61
C PRO A 271 -16.98 -1.55 15.16
N LEU A 272 -18.17 -1.81 14.59
CA LEU A 272 -18.32 -2.41 13.25
C LEU A 272 -17.44 -1.73 12.20
N TYR A 273 -17.32 -0.41 12.31
CA TYR A 273 -16.60 0.43 11.37
C TYR A 273 -15.08 0.19 11.36
N GLU A 274 -14.48 -0.18 12.50
CA GLU A 274 -13.05 -0.55 12.57
C GLU A 274 -12.82 -1.88 11.87
N ARG A 275 -13.73 -2.84 12.06
CA ARG A 275 -13.62 -4.15 11.42
C ARG A 275 -13.74 -4.06 9.91
N VAL A 276 -14.69 -3.27 9.42
CA VAL A 276 -14.86 -2.99 7.99
C VAL A 276 -13.59 -2.36 7.42
N PHE A 277 -13.02 -1.39 8.12
CA PHE A 277 -11.78 -0.74 7.70
C PHE A 277 -10.60 -1.71 7.61
N TYR A 278 -10.38 -2.53 8.64
CA TYR A 278 -9.35 -3.57 8.61
C TYR A 278 -9.59 -4.60 7.50
N PHE A 279 -10.84 -5.00 7.28
CA PHE A 279 -11.19 -5.91 6.19
C PHE A 279 -10.71 -5.37 4.85
N PHE A 280 -11.03 -4.12 4.51
CA PHE A 280 -10.59 -3.52 3.26
C PHE A 280 -9.07 -3.37 3.17
N ALA A 281 -8.41 -3.02 4.27
CA ALA A 281 -6.94 -2.93 4.32
C ALA A 281 -6.29 -4.28 4.00
N TYR A 282 -6.70 -5.35 4.69
CA TYR A 282 -6.18 -6.69 4.44
C TYR A 282 -6.57 -7.25 3.07
N MET A 283 -7.77 -6.97 2.60
CA MET A 283 -8.21 -7.33 1.25
C MET A 283 -7.29 -6.72 0.19
N ASN A 284 -6.92 -5.43 0.33
CA ASN A 284 -5.99 -4.77 -0.58
C ASN A 284 -4.58 -5.35 -0.49
N LEU A 285 -4.12 -5.70 0.72
CA LEU A 285 -2.86 -6.42 0.89
C LEU A 285 -2.86 -7.76 0.13
N VAL A 286 -3.95 -8.54 0.23
CA VAL A 286 -4.10 -9.80 -0.51
C VAL A 286 -4.09 -9.56 -2.03
N PHE A 287 -4.82 -8.55 -2.53
CA PHE A 287 -4.85 -8.25 -3.97
C PHE A 287 -3.47 -7.94 -4.55
N VAL A 288 -2.63 -7.24 -3.78
CA VAL A 288 -1.24 -6.98 -4.18
C VAL A 288 -0.44 -8.27 -4.36
N PHE A 289 -0.56 -9.22 -3.44
CA PHE A 289 0.08 -10.52 -3.58
C PHE A 289 -0.49 -11.34 -4.75
N LEU A 290 -1.80 -11.26 -5.01
CA LEU A 290 -2.40 -11.89 -6.18
C LEU A 290 -1.87 -11.29 -7.49
N ILE A 291 -1.68 -9.97 -7.55
CA ILE A 291 -1.06 -9.30 -8.70
C ILE A 291 0.37 -9.80 -8.92
N ILE A 292 1.18 -9.91 -7.86
CA ILE A 292 2.55 -10.45 -7.94
C ILE A 292 2.52 -11.91 -8.41
N PHE A 293 1.60 -12.71 -7.90
CA PHE A 293 1.42 -14.09 -8.33
C PHE A 293 1.09 -14.19 -9.82
N VAL A 294 0.14 -13.38 -10.32
CA VAL A 294 -0.20 -13.29 -11.75
C VAL A 294 1.01 -12.89 -12.59
N ILE A 295 1.87 -11.98 -12.10
CA ILE A 295 3.12 -11.61 -12.79
C ILE A 295 4.10 -12.79 -12.83
N SER A 296 4.19 -13.59 -11.77
CA SER A 296 5.07 -14.76 -11.73
C SER A 296 4.69 -15.81 -12.80
N LEU A 297 3.40 -15.93 -13.09
CA LEU A 297 2.87 -16.81 -14.14
C LEU A 297 3.25 -16.37 -15.56
N TRP A 298 3.71 -15.12 -15.79
CA TRP A 298 4.18 -14.69 -17.11
C TRP A 298 5.47 -15.35 -17.57
N ARG A 299 6.30 -15.84 -16.64
CA ARG A 299 7.63 -16.42 -16.97
C ARG A 299 7.67 -17.93 -16.84
N TRP A 300 6.79 -18.51 -16.02
CA TRP A 300 6.88 -19.92 -15.61
C TRP A 300 5.95 -20.86 -16.38
N TRP A 301 5.34 -20.38 -17.48
CA TRP A 301 4.44 -21.12 -18.35
C TRP A 301 4.52 -20.68 -19.81
#